data_AF-A0A425WIS6-F1
#
_entry.id   AF-A0A425WIS6-F1
#
_cell.length_a   1.000
_cell.length_b   1.000
_cell.length_c   1.000
_cell.angle_alpha   90.00
_cell.angle_beta   90.00
_cell.angle_gamma   90.00
#
_symmetry.space_group_name_H-M   'P 1'
#
loop_
_entity.id
_entity.type
_entity.pdbx_description
1 polymer ?
#
loop_
_entity_poly.entity_id
_entity_poly.type
_entity_poly.pdbx_seq_one_letter_code
_entity_poly.pdbx_strand_id
1 'polypeptide(L)'
;MLDAWLRAAAYCRIKPIVAVEKKVHRRRADVVAAVELGIGNSRVESINNKIKVTIKMGYGFRNADNLIGLLMLRCSDSKPQLPGRSGKSARRRAA
;
A
#
# COMPACT_ATOMS: atom_id res chain seq x y z
N MET A 1 6.78 -22.67 7.35
CA MET A 1 7.91 -21.73 7.17
C MET A 1 7.85 -20.57 8.16
N LEU A 2 6.75 -19.80 8.25
CA LEU A 2 6.62 -18.67 9.18
C LEU A 2 6.75 -19.08 10.65
N ASP A 3 6.07 -20.15 11.09
CA ASP A 3 6.11 -20.57 12.49
C ASP A 3 7.51 -21.06 12.93
N ALA A 4 8.24 -21.72 12.04
CA ALA A 4 9.63 -22.12 12.29
C ALA A 4 10.55 -20.89 12.45
N TRP A 5 10.35 -19.87 11.61
CA TRP A 5 11.10 -18.62 11.72
C TRP A 5 10.75 -17.86 12.99
N LEU A 6 9.46 -17.74 13.35
CA LEU A 6 9.03 -17.09 14.60
C LEU A 6 9.66 -17.77 15.81
N ARG A 7 9.69 -19.11 15.84
CA ARG A 7 10.36 -19.86 16.91
C ARG A 7 11.85 -19.52 16.98
N ALA A 8 12.57 -19.58 15.86
CA ALA A 8 14.00 -19.25 15.83
C ALA A 8 14.28 -17.80 16.25
N ALA A 9 13.44 -16.86 15.79
CA ALA A 9 13.56 -15.44 16.11
C ALA A 9 13.22 -15.13 17.58
N ALA A 10 12.30 -15.87 18.20
CA ALA A 10 11.94 -15.71 19.61
C ALA A 10 13.09 -16.14 20.54
N TYR A 11 13.82 -17.21 20.18
CA TYR A 11 14.97 -17.70 20.95
C TYR A 11 16.29 -17.04 20.58
N CYS A 12 16.32 -16.14 19.59
CA CYS A 12 17.55 -15.44 19.26
C CYS A 12 17.91 -14.45 20.36
N ARG A 13 19.21 -14.32 20.68
CA ARG A 13 19.70 -13.36 21.69
C ARG A 13 19.79 -11.91 21.17
N ILE A 14 19.34 -11.65 19.94
CA ILE A 14 19.43 -10.35 19.28
C ILE A 14 18.13 -9.58 19.57
N LYS A 15 18.18 -8.65 20.52
CA LYS A 15 16.99 -7.90 21.01
C LYS A 15 16.15 -7.27 19.88
N PRO A 16 16.73 -6.64 18.83
CA PRO A 16 15.95 -6.12 17.71
C PRO A 16 15.13 -7.18 16.96
N ILE A 17 15.69 -8.38 16.76
CA ILE A 17 15.00 -9.46 16.04
C ILE A 17 13.85 -10.01 16.88
N VAL A 18 14.05 -10.19 18.18
CA VAL A 18 12.97 -10.59 19.11
C VAL A 18 11.83 -9.56 19.10
N ALA A 19 12.14 -8.27 18.98
CA ALA A 19 11.11 -7.24 18.88
C ALA A 19 10.30 -7.33 17.57
N VAL A 20 10.96 -7.67 16.45
CA VAL A 20 10.29 -7.92 15.17
C VAL A 20 9.41 -9.16 15.25
N GLU A 21 9.93 -10.26 15.78
CA GLU A 21 9.17 -11.50 16.02
C GLU A 21 7.88 -11.18 16.78
N LYS A 22 7.97 -10.50 17.92
CA LYS A 22 6.79 -10.12 18.72
C LYS A 22 5.78 -9.30 17.93
N LYS A 23 6.25 -8.42 17.03
CA LYS A 23 5.38 -7.58 16.19
C LYS A 23 4.71 -8.39 15.08
N VAL A 24 5.43 -9.33 14.47
CA VAL A 24 4.92 -10.24 13.45
C VAL A 24 3.93 -11.23 14.09
N HIS A 25 4.25 -11.78 15.25
CA HIS A 25 3.38 -12.70 16.00
C HIS A 25 2.03 -12.05 16.33
N ARG A 26 2.04 -10.81 16.86
CA ARG A 26 0.80 -10.05 17.13
C ARG A 26 -0.05 -9.76 15.89
N ARG A 27 0.54 -9.74 14.69
CA ARG A 27 -0.13 -9.44 13.42
C ARG A 27 -0.10 -10.63 12.46
N ARG A 28 -0.01 -11.85 12.99
CA ARG A 28 0.14 -13.07 12.18
C ARG A 28 -0.99 -13.20 11.16
N ALA A 29 -2.22 -12.93 11.57
CA ALA A 29 -3.38 -12.95 10.68
C ALA A 29 -3.23 -11.98 9.50
N ASP A 30 -2.86 -10.72 9.78
CA ASP A 30 -2.65 -9.70 8.74
C ASP A 30 -1.52 -10.08 7.77
N VAL A 31 -0.43 -10.66 8.29
CA VAL A 31 0.71 -11.10 7.48
C VAL A 31 0.30 -12.24 6.55
N VAL A 32 -0.47 -13.21 7.04
CA VAL A 32 -0.99 -14.31 6.21
C VAL A 32 -1.93 -13.75 5.15
N ALA A 33 -2.88 -12.88 5.53
CA ALA A 33 -3.80 -12.25 4.59
C ALA A 33 -3.07 -11.44 3.50
N ALA A 34 -2.02 -10.70 3.86
CA ALA A 34 -1.22 -9.95 2.89
C ALA A 34 -0.52 -10.86 1.87
N VAL A 35 -0.02 -12.02 2.31
CA VAL A 35 0.59 -13.02 1.42
C VAL A 35 -0.46 -13.67 0.51
N GLU A 36 -1.61 -14.05 1.06
CA GLU A 36 -2.74 -14.64 0.30
C GLU A 36 -3.27 -13.69 -0.77
N LEU A 37 -3.34 -12.39 -0.46
CA LEU A 37 -3.72 -11.33 -1.40
C LEU A 37 -2.61 -10.95 -2.40
N GLY A 38 -1.43 -11.58 -2.31
CA GLY A 38 -0.29 -11.28 -3.18
C GLY A 38 0.25 -9.86 -3.01
N ILE A 39 0.07 -9.24 -1.84
CA ILE A 39 0.51 -7.88 -1.54
C ILE A 39 2.01 -7.91 -1.21
N GLY A 40 2.83 -7.71 -2.22
CA GLY A 40 4.28 -7.61 -2.06
C GLY A 40 4.75 -6.27 -1.49
N ASN A 41 5.82 -6.27 -0.70
CA ASN A 41 6.42 -5.06 -0.13
C ASN A 41 6.78 -4.02 -1.20
N SER A 42 7.30 -4.45 -2.34
CA SER A 42 7.64 -3.54 -3.46
C SER A 42 6.42 -2.78 -3.99
N ARG A 43 5.24 -3.41 -4.02
CA ARG A 43 3.99 -2.76 -4.45
C ARG A 43 3.53 -1.75 -3.41
N VAL A 44 3.60 -2.10 -2.12
CA VAL A 44 3.26 -1.19 -1.02
C VAL A 44 4.18 0.02 -1.00
N GLU A 45 5.50 -0.17 -1.14
CA GLU A 45 6.46 0.93 -1.15
C GLU A 45 6.35 1.81 -2.39
N SER A 46 6.02 1.23 -3.56
CA SER A 46 5.73 2.00 -4.76
C SER A 46 4.54 2.95 -4.54
N ILE A 47 3.46 2.47 -3.91
CA ILE A 47 2.30 3.28 -3.54
C ILE A 47 2.70 4.35 -2.52
N ASN A 48 3.45 3.97 -1.47
CA ASN A 48 3.94 4.89 -0.44
C ASN A 48 4.76 6.05 -1.03
N ASN A 49 5.66 5.76 -1.96
CA ASN A 49 6.44 6.79 -2.65
C ASN A 49 5.56 7.69 -3.53
N LYS A 50 4.56 7.12 -4.22
CA LYS A 50 3.58 7.90 -4.99
C LYS A 50 2.77 8.86 -4.10
N ILE A 51 2.38 8.40 -2.90
CA ILE A 51 1.71 9.23 -1.89
C ILE A 51 2.63 10.36 -1.43
N LYS A 52 3.88 10.06 -1.04
CA LYS A 52 4.86 11.08 -0.61
C LYS A 52 5.09 12.17 -1.66
N VAL A 53 5.22 11.78 -2.93
CA VAL A 53 5.33 12.73 -4.05
C VAL A 53 4.06 13.58 -4.17
N THR A 54 2.89 12.97 -4.04
CA THR A 54 1.60 13.68 -4.13
C THR A 54 1.41 14.68 -2.99
N ILE A 55 1.81 14.35 -1.77
CA ILE A 55 1.81 15.27 -0.63
C ILE A 55 2.71 16.48 -0.91
N LYS A 56 3.91 16.27 -1.46
CA LYS A 56 4.82 17.37 -1.83
C LYS A 56 4.22 18.30 -2.89
N MET A 57 3.51 17.75 -3.87
CA MET A 57 2.80 18.56 -4.87
C MET A 57 1.61 19.32 -4.28
N GLY A 58 1.01 18.82 -3.20
CA GLY A 58 -0.13 19.43 -2.52
C GLY A 58 0.22 20.59 -1.60
N TYR A 59 1.52 20.92 -1.42
CA TYR A 59 1.93 22.13 -0.71
C TYR A 59 1.41 23.36 -1.48
N GLY A 60 0.36 24.00 -0.95
CA GLY A 60 -0.40 25.06 -1.62
C GLY A 60 -1.90 24.81 -1.67
N PHE A 61 -2.36 23.59 -1.36
CA PHE A 61 -3.78 23.35 -1.15
C PHE A 61 -4.26 24.01 0.14
N ARG A 62 -5.34 24.78 0.02
CA ARG A 62 -5.99 25.45 1.14
C ARG A 62 -6.73 24.47 2.08
N ASN A 63 -7.21 23.36 1.54
CA ASN A 63 -8.01 22.35 2.26
C ASN A 63 -7.41 20.94 2.08
N ALA A 64 -7.44 20.14 3.14
CA ALA A 64 -6.95 18.75 3.12
C ALA A 64 -7.76 17.85 2.18
N ASP A 65 -9.05 18.14 2.00
CA ASP A 65 -9.91 17.36 1.10
C ASP A 65 -9.44 17.38 -0.36
N ASN A 66 -8.84 18.50 -0.80
CA ASN A 66 -8.27 18.60 -2.14
C ASN A 66 -7.06 17.66 -2.31
N LEU A 67 -6.24 17.51 -1.26
CA LEU A 67 -5.13 16.57 -1.24
C LEU A 67 -5.63 15.12 -1.26
N ILE A 68 -6.65 14.81 -0.46
CA ILE A 68 -7.27 13.48 -0.41
C ILE A 68 -7.86 13.13 -1.78
N GLY A 69 -8.59 14.05 -2.41
CA GLY A 69 -9.14 13.87 -3.76
C GLY A 69 -8.05 13.59 -4.80
N LEU A 70 -6.94 14.33 -4.76
CA LEU A 70 -5.80 14.08 -5.65
C LEU A 70 -5.14 12.72 -5.38
N LEU A 71 -5.00 12.32 -4.12
CA LEU A 71 -4.47 11.02 -3.74
C LEU A 71 -5.36 9.88 -4.26
N MET A 72 -6.68 9.99 -4.09
CA MET A 72 -7.64 9.01 -4.62
C MET A 72 -7.55 8.94 -6.15
N LEU A 73 -7.53 10.06 -6.85
CA LEU A 73 -7.41 10.10 -8.30
C LEU A 73 -6.09 9.48 -8.81
N ARG A 74 -4.99 9.69 -8.09
CA ARG A 74 -3.66 9.19 -8.48
C ARG A 74 -3.47 7.73 -8.13
N CYS A 75 -3.94 7.29 -6.96
CA CYS A 75 -3.63 5.96 -6.42
C CYS A 75 -4.69 4.90 -6.70
N SER A 76 -5.91 5.29 -7.08
CA SER A 76 -6.95 4.35 -7.54
C SER A 76 -6.87 4.11 -9.05
N ASP A 77 -7.53 3.05 -9.52
CA ASP A 77 -7.74 2.78 -10.95
C ASP A 77 -8.88 3.61 -11.56
N SER A 78 -9.40 4.59 -10.81
CA SER A 78 -10.49 5.46 -11.24
C SER A 78 -10.05 6.33 -12.41
N LYS A 79 -10.80 6.26 -13.51
CA LYS A 79 -10.60 7.09 -14.71
C LYS A 79 -11.84 7.97 -14.92
N PRO A 80 -12.10 8.94 -14.02
CA PRO A 80 -13.23 9.83 -14.20
C PRO A 80 -13.09 10.60 -15.51
N GLN A 81 -14.21 10.83 -16.18
CA GLN A 81 -14.23 11.66 -17.37
C GLN A 81 -13.95 13.10 -16.95
N LEU A 82 -12.84 13.65 -17.43
CA LEU A 82 -12.45 15.03 -17.14
C LEU A 82 -13.10 15.98 -18.17
N PRO A 83 -13.56 17.16 -17.76
CA PRO A 83 -14.04 18.19 -18.69
C PRO A 83 -12.98 18.48 -19.76
N GLY A 84 -13.39 18.58 -21.03
CA GLY A 84 -12.48 18.84 -22.14
C GLY A 84 -11.63 17.65 -22.63
N ARG A 85 -11.78 16.45 -22.04
CA ARG A 85 -11.22 15.20 -22.58
C ARG A 85 -12.32 14.37 -23.22
N SER A 86 -12.21 14.07 -24.51
CA SER A 86 -13.09 13.08 -25.16
C SER A 86 -12.90 11.74 -24.47
N GLY A 87 -14.00 11.14 -24.00
CA GLY A 87 -13.95 9.86 -23.30
C GLY A 87 -13.40 8.79 -24.25
N LYS A 88 -12.35 8.06 -23.83
CA LYS A 88 -11.98 6.83 -24.54
C LYS A 88 -13.13 5.85 -24.36
N SER A 89 -13.75 5.43 -25.46
CA SER A 89 -14.77 4.38 -25.44
C SER A 89 -14.22 3.19 -24.66
N ALA A 90 -15.00 2.73 -23.68
CA ALA A 90 -14.64 1.60 -22.85
C ALA A 90 -14.46 0.38 -23.77
N ARG A 91 -13.21 -0.02 -24.03
CA ARG A 91 -12.93 -1.28 -24.71
C ARG A 91 -13.36 -2.39 -23.75
N ARG A 92 -14.59 -2.90 -23.90
CA ARG A 92 -15.03 -4.17 -23.31
C ARG A 92 -13.96 -5.20 -23.65
N ARG A 93 -13.14 -5.61 -22.67
CA ARG A 93 -12.40 -6.85 -22.78
C ARG A 93 -13.39 -7.95 -22.40
N ALA A 94 -13.93 -8.60 -23.41
CA ALA A 94 -14.46 -9.95 -23.29
C ALA A 94 -13.29 -10.91 -23.52
N ALA A 95 -12.97 -11.71 -22.51
CA ALA A 95 -12.31 -13.02 -22.56
C ALA A 95 -12.19 -13.51 -21.11
#